data_AF-A0A2N2XJ06-F1
#
_entry.id   AF-A0A2N2XJ06-F1
#
_cell.length_a   1.000
_cell.length_b   1.000
_cell.length_c   1.000
_cell.angle_alpha   90.00
_cell.angle_beta   90.00
_cell.angle_gamma   90.00
#
_symmetry.space_group_name_H-M   'P 1'
#
loop_
_entity.id
_entity.type
_entity.pdbx_description
1 polymer ?
#
loop_
_entity_poly.entity_id
_entity_poly.type
_entity_poly.pdbx_seq_one_letter_code
_entity_poly.pdbx_strand_id
1 'polypeptide(L)'
;MIHLKKELQSPPPSTANIYILNEWEPSQLSFSNDVIQFIASKSETKSDEFIEVINLDQYTAIYFCSKDTDAYRRIEKCRKAGDKLQQKSLELKIKNTIIHSVDLLKDETLAFAEGIMLGAYQFFPFKTDKIKKQHTLETIILQNAAIG
;
A
#
# COMPACT_ATOMS: atom_id res chain seq x y z
N MET A 1 -19.47 -26.90 18.89
CA MET A 1 -19.25 -27.02 17.43
C MET A 1 -18.99 -25.61 16.90
N ILE A 2 -17.71 -25.22 16.82
CA ILE A 2 -17.31 -23.85 16.47
C ILE A 2 -17.39 -23.71 14.94
N HIS A 3 -18.27 -22.85 14.46
CA HIS A 3 -18.36 -22.51 13.04
C HIS A 3 -17.28 -21.47 12.73
N LEU A 4 -16.13 -21.93 12.24
CA LEU A 4 -15.12 -21.08 11.63
C LEU A 4 -15.63 -20.60 10.26
N LYS A 5 -16.31 -19.46 10.25
CA LYS A 5 -16.54 -18.71 9.01
C LYS A 5 -15.24 -18.02 8.62
N LYS A 6 -14.49 -18.63 7.71
CA LYS A 6 -13.52 -17.90 6.87
C LYS A 6 -14.34 -17.05 5.89
N GLU A 7 -14.96 -15.98 6.39
CA GLU A 7 -15.49 -14.95 5.50
C GLU A 7 -14.28 -14.25 4.90
N LEU A 8 -13.97 -14.61 3.65
CA LEU A 8 -13.35 -13.69 2.70
C LEU A 8 -14.31 -12.51 2.56
N GLN A 9 -14.27 -11.58 3.53
CA GLN A 9 -15.00 -10.33 3.41
C GLN A 9 -14.41 -9.64 2.18
N SER A 10 -15.22 -9.53 1.12
CA SER A 10 -14.87 -8.71 -0.02
C SER A 10 -14.43 -7.34 0.51
N PRO A 11 -13.30 -6.80 0.05
CA PRO A 11 -12.82 -5.53 0.57
C PRO A 11 -13.90 -4.46 0.41
N PRO A 12 -14.09 -3.56 1.39
CA PRO A 12 -15.08 -2.50 1.32
C PRO A 12 -14.90 -1.66 0.03
N PRO A 13 -15.95 -1.02 -0.50
CA PRO A 13 -15.81 -0.14 -1.66
C PRO A 13 -14.71 0.91 -1.42
N SER A 14 -13.98 1.28 -2.48
CA SER A 14 -12.81 2.19 -2.40
C SER A 14 -11.67 1.62 -1.54
N THR A 15 -11.38 0.32 -1.68
CA THR A 15 -10.21 -0.32 -1.08
C THR A 15 -9.03 -0.35 -2.04
N ALA A 16 -7.86 0.00 -1.53
CA ALA A 16 -6.59 -0.18 -2.17
C ALA A 16 -5.86 -1.43 -1.64
N ASN A 17 -5.35 -2.26 -2.54
CA ASN A 17 -4.40 -3.32 -2.22
C ASN A 17 -2.99 -2.85 -2.52
N ILE A 18 -2.14 -2.78 -1.51
CA ILE A 18 -0.78 -2.28 -1.63
C ILE A 18 0.15 -3.41 -1.33
N TYR A 19 0.90 -3.86 -2.33
CA TYR A 19 1.96 -4.83 -2.14
C TYR A 19 3.27 -4.09 -1.99
N ILE A 20 3.97 -4.37 -0.89
CA ILE A 20 5.33 -3.89 -0.67
C ILE A 20 6.26 -5.11 -0.67
N LEU A 21 7.28 -5.07 -1.53
CA LEU A 21 8.20 -6.17 -1.78
C LEU A 21 9.61 -5.67 -2.05
N ASN A 22 10.65 -6.46 -1.80
CA ASN A 22 12.01 -6.14 -2.20
C ASN A 22 12.30 -6.62 -3.64
N GLU A 23 11.76 -7.78 -4.02
CA GLU A 23 11.98 -8.39 -5.33
C GLU A 23 10.70 -8.94 -5.94
N TRP A 24 10.65 -9.01 -7.26
CA TRP A 24 9.50 -9.54 -7.97
C TRP A 24 9.55 -11.06 -8.00
N GLU A 25 8.60 -11.70 -7.33
CA GLU A 25 8.41 -13.15 -7.36
C GLU A 25 6.93 -13.46 -7.64
N PRO A 26 6.57 -13.86 -8.89
CA PRO A 26 5.19 -14.07 -9.30
C PRO A 26 4.42 -15.07 -8.42
N SER A 27 5.11 -16.07 -7.86
CA SER A 27 4.49 -17.11 -7.04
C SER A 27 3.89 -16.57 -5.73
N GLN A 28 4.27 -15.37 -5.30
CA GLN A 28 3.77 -14.75 -4.08
C GLN A 28 2.40 -14.08 -4.25
N LEU A 29 1.94 -13.86 -5.49
CA LEU A 29 0.73 -13.08 -5.79
C LEU A 29 -0.24 -13.80 -6.72
N SER A 30 -1.54 -13.70 -6.45
CA SER A 30 -2.59 -14.31 -7.27
C SER A 30 -3.11 -13.34 -8.33
N PHE A 31 -2.28 -12.97 -9.30
CA PHE A 31 -2.67 -12.15 -10.46
C PHE A 31 -2.86 -12.98 -11.73
N SER A 32 -3.57 -12.44 -12.73
CA SER A 32 -3.63 -13.05 -14.06
C SER A 32 -2.27 -13.00 -14.76
N ASN A 33 -2.04 -13.91 -15.70
CA ASN A 33 -0.77 -14.00 -16.44
C ASN A 33 -0.39 -12.68 -17.14
N ASP A 34 -1.38 -11.97 -17.71
CA ASP A 34 -1.15 -10.69 -18.38
C ASP A 34 -0.66 -9.62 -17.41
N VAL A 35 -1.23 -9.58 -16.20
CA VAL A 35 -0.82 -8.66 -15.13
C VAL A 35 0.58 -9.03 -14.61
N ILE A 36 0.88 -10.32 -14.47
CA ILE A 36 2.21 -10.81 -14.08
C ILE A 36 3.27 -10.35 -15.10
N GLN A 37 3.01 -10.51 -16.39
CA GLN A 37 3.93 -10.06 -17.44
C GLN A 37 4.10 -8.55 -17.44
N PHE A 38 3.00 -7.81 -17.26
CA PHE A 38 3.06 -6.35 -17.13
C PHE A 38 3.95 -5.92 -15.96
N ILE A 39 3.75 -6.48 -14.77
CA ILE A 39 4.52 -6.15 -13.57
C ILE A 39 6.00 -6.49 -13.79
N ALA A 40 6.31 -7.68 -14.30
CA ALA A 40 7.68 -8.11 -14.58
C ALA A 40 8.42 -7.13 -15.51
N SER A 41 7.77 -6.66 -16.58
CA SER A 41 8.37 -5.69 -17.51
C SER A 41 8.67 -4.32 -16.86
N LYS A 42 7.94 -3.97 -15.80
CA LYS A 42 8.05 -2.68 -15.10
C LYS A 42 9.00 -2.76 -13.91
N SER A 43 9.09 -3.90 -13.23
CA SER A 43 10.00 -4.10 -12.10
C SER A 43 11.47 -3.98 -12.50
N GLU A 44 11.82 -4.32 -13.74
CA GLU A 44 13.20 -4.19 -14.27
C GLU A 44 13.64 -2.74 -14.48
N THR A 45 12.70 -1.79 -14.58
CA THR A 45 12.98 -0.41 -15.03
C THR A 45 12.69 0.68 -14.00
N LYS A 46 12.01 0.35 -12.90
CA LYS A 46 11.51 1.33 -11.93
C LYS A 46 11.81 0.94 -10.49
N SER A 47 12.98 1.34 -9.99
CA SER A 47 13.24 1.37 -8.55
C SER A 47 12.52 2.58 -7.92
N ASP A 48 11.88 2.40 -6.77
CA ASP A 48 11.24 3.47 -5.99
C ASP A 48 9.97 4.14 -6.60
N GLU A 49 9.35 3.52 -7.61
CA GLU A 49 8.02 3.93 -8.11
C GLU A 49 6.96 2.85 -7.90
N PHE A 50 5.70 3.30 -7.80
CA PHE A 50 4.56 2.39 -7.74
C PHE A 50 4.23 1.88 -9.16
N ILE A 51 4.06 0.57 -9.29
CA ILE A 51 3.37 -0.03 -10.42
C ILE A 51 1.89 -0.10 -10.07
N GLU A 52 1.07 0.64 -10.80
CA GLU A 52 -0.37 0.69 -10.58
C GLU A 52 -1.08 -0.30 -11.51
N VAL A 53 -1.95 -1.14 -10.93
CA VAL A 53 -2.85 -2.05 -11.64
C VAL A 53 -4.26 -1.69 -11.23
N ILE A 54 -5.02 -1.13 -12.18
CA ILE A 54 -6.39 -0.67 -11.94
C ILE A 54 -7.34 -1.68 -12.57
N ASN A 55 -8.12 -2.37 -11.74
CA ASN A 55 -9.15 -3.31 -12.18
C ASN A 55 -10.50 -2.86 -11.66
N LEU A 56 -11.37 -2.33 -12.53
CA LEU A 56 -12.76 -1.90 -12.29
C LEU A 56 -13.03 -1.23 -10.92
N ASP A 57 -13.13 -2.01 -9.84
CA ASP A 57 -13.47 -1.54 -8.48
C ASP A 57 -12.29 -1.59 -7.47
N GLN A 58 -11.13 -2.07 -7.89
CA GLN A 58 -9.96 -2.28 -7.05
C GLN A 58 -8.74 -1.53 -7.60
N TYR A 59 -8.20 -0.65 -6.77
CA TYR A 59 -6.89 -0.07 -7.00
C TYR A 59 -5.84 -0.98 -6.39
N THR A 60 -4.91 -1.48 -7.20
CA THR A 60 -3.75 -2.22 -6.73
C THR A 60 -2.49 -1.43 -7.04
N ALA A 61 -1.63 -1.26 -6.04
CA ALA A 61 -0.31 -0.66 -6.23
C ALA A 61 0.76 -1.59 -5.70
N ILE A 62 1.87 -1.67 -6.42
CA ILE A 62 3.01 -2.51 -6.08
C ILE A 62 4.20 -1.58 -5.93
N TYR A 63 4.85 -1.63 -4.77
CA TYR A 63 6.05 -0.85 -4.47
C TYR A 63 7.22 -1.77 -4.21
N PHE A 64 8.31 -1.52 -4.94
CA PHE A 64 9.59 -2.18 -4.71
C PHE A 64 10.42 -1.35 -3.75
N CYS A 65 10.71 -1.91 -2.60
CA CYS A 65 11.54 -1.30 -1.59
C CYS A 65 12.98 -1.14 -2.08
N SER A 66 13.60 -0.04 -1.67
CA SER A 66 14.96 0.29 -2.02
C SER A 66 15.95 -0.71 -1.41
N LYS A 67 16.89 -1.20 -2.22
CA LYS A 67 17.99 -2.10 -1.81
C LYS A 67 19.13 -1.37 -1.10
N ASP A 68 18.82 -0.33 -0.32
CA ASP A 68 19.83 0.45 0.41
C ASP A 68 20.48 -0.42 1.49
N THR A 69 21.79 -0.33 1.68
CA THR A 69 22.49 -1.14 2.68
C THR A 69 22.24 -0.64 4.10
N ASP A 70 21.97 0.66 4.25
CA ASP A 70 21.66 1.28 5.54
C ASP A 70 20.19 1.10 5.93
N ALA A 71 19.95 0.50 7.09
CA ALA A 71 18.60 0.21 7.58
C ALA A 71 17.76 1.46 7.83
N TYR A 72 18.36 2.53 8.38
CA TYR A 72 17.64 3.79 8.63
C TYR A 72 17.19 4.42 7.31
N ARG A 73 18.04 4.36 6.28
CA ARG A 73 17.69 4.86 4.95
C ARG A 73 16.55 4.06 4.32
N ARG A 74 16.55 2.72 4.44
CA ARG A 74 15.44 1.88 3.95
C ARG A 74 14.12 2.21 4.65
N ILE A 75 14.14 2.29 5.98
CA ILE A 75 12.96 2.64 6.80
C ILE A 75 12.41 4.01 6.41
N GLU A 76 13.27 5.02 6.26
CA GLU A 76 12.83 6.37 5.87
C GLU A 76 12.30 6.42 4.43
N LYS A 77 12.88 5.64 3.51
CA LYS A 77 12.34 5.51 2.15
C LYS A 77 10.95 4.87 2.16
N CYS A 78 10.73 3.84 2.98
CA CYS A 78 9.42 3.23 3.18
C CYS A 78 8.40 4.26 3.70
N ARG A 79 8.79 5.08 4.69
CA ARG A 79 7.94 6.17 5.20
C ARG A 79 7.55 7.17 4.12
N LYS A 80 8.52 7.63 3.31
CA LYS A 80 8.26 8.54 2.18
C LYS A 80 7.37 7.91 1.11
N ALA A 81 7.55 6.61 0.84
CA ALA A 81 6.71 5.88 -0.11
C ALA A 81 5.25 5.80 0.39
N GLY A 82 5.05 5.56 1.69
CA GLY A 82 3.73 5.61 2.33
C GLY A 82 3.04 6.97 2.21
N ASP A 83 3.77 8.06 2.47
CA ASP A 83 3.24 9.43 2.28
C ASP A 83 2.86 9.70 0.81
N LYS A 84 3.72 9.31 -0.13
CA LYS A 84 3.45 9.42 -1.57
C LYS A 84 2.19 8.64 -1.98
N LEU A 85 2.03 7.42 -1.47
CA LEU A 85 0.83 6.63 -1.71
C LEU A 85 -0.42 7.31 -1.14
N GLN A 86 -0.30 7.96 0.01
CA GLN A 86 -1.45 8.64 0.61
C GLN A 86 -1.94 9.83 -0.23
N GLN A 87 -1.03 10.55 -0.89
CA GLN A 87 -1.43 11.59 -1.85
C GLN A 87 -2.26 10.99 -2.99
N LYS A 88 -1.83 9.85 -3.53
CA LYS A 88 -2.58 9.12 -4.56
C LYS A 88 -3.93 8.59 -4.05
N SER A 89 -3.95 8.12 -2.80
CA SER A 89 -5.15 7.62 -2.13
C SER A 89 -6.20 8.72 -1.97
N LEU A 90 -5.77 9.95 -1.69
CA LEU A 90 -6.67 11.12 -1.66
C LEU A 90 -7.28 11.41 -3.03
N GLU A 91 -6.49 11.41 -4.10
CA GLU A 91 -6.97 11.65 -5.47
C GLU A 91 -8.05 10.62 -5.88
N LEU A 92 -7.81 9.36 -5.53
CA LEU A 92 -8.70 8.24 -5.82
C LEU A 92 -9.83 8.06 -4.79
N LYS A 93 -9.89 8.92 -3.77
CA LYS A 93 -10.86 8.84 -2.66
C LYS A 93 -10.89 7.47 -1.98
N ILE A 94 -9.73 6.83 -1.87
CA ILE A 94 -9.57 5.56 -1.17
C ILE A 94 -9.92 5.75 0.31
N LYS A 95 -10.70 4.81 0.84
CA LYS A 95 -11.13 4.79 2.25
C LYS A 95 -10.38 3.74 3.05
N ASN A 96 -10.01 2.65 2.40
CA ASN A 96 -9.43 1.49 3.07
C ASN A 96 -8.16 1.09 2.34
N THR A 97 -7.09 0.86 3.07
CA THR A 97 -5.81 0.42 2.52
C THR A 97 -5.39 -0.88 3.17
N ILE A 98 -5.17 -1.92 2.37
CA ILE A 98 -4.62 -3.19 2.81
C ILE A 98 -3.17 -3.25 2.35
N ILE A 99 -2.24 -3.35 3.30
CA ILE A 99 -0.81 -3.41 3.04
C ILE A 99 -0.37 -4.87 3.17
N HIS A 100 0.00 -5.45 2.04
CA HIS A 100 0.56 -6.78 1.90
C HIS A 100 2.08 -6.67 1.90
N SER A 101 2.68 -6.92 3.06
CA SER A 101 4.13 -6.98 3.23
C SER A 101 4.60 -8.40 2.98
N VAL A 102 5.26 -8.60 1.85
CA VAL A 102 5.59 -9.94 1.36
C VAL A 102 6.92 -10.44 1.92
N ASP A 103 7.97 -9.64 1.80
CA ASP A 103 9.35 -9.99 2.16
C ASP A 103 10.10 -8.87 2.90
N LEU A 104 9.38 -7.89 3.45
CA LEU A 104 9.95 -6.79 4.25
C LEU A 104 10.10 -7.13 5.72
N LEU A 105 11.03 -6.43 6.37
CA LEU A 105 11.14 -6.43 7.83
C LEU A 105 9.98 -5.65 8.46
N LYS A 106 9.60 -6.05 9.68
CA LYS A 106 8.51 -5.42 10.45
C LYS A 106 8.62 -3.89 10.53
N ASP A 107 9.81 -3.37 10.80
CA ASP A 107 10.03 -1.92 10.96
C ASP A 107 9.84 -1.15 9.65
N GLU A 108 10.17 -1.77 8.51
CA GLU A 108 9.96 -1.18 7.19
C GLU A 108 8.46 -1.14 6.85
N THR A 109 7.71 -2.22 7.14
CA THR A 109 6.25 -2.25 7.01
C THR A 109 5.58 -1.19 7.88
N LEU A 110 5.99 -1.08 9.14
CA LEU A 110 5.45 -0.10 10.07
C LEU A 110 5.75 1.33 9.65
N ALA A 111 6.98 1.60 9.19
CA ALA A 111 7.36 2.92 8.70
C ALA A 111 6.57 3.31 7.45
N PHE A 112 6.30 2.37 6.54
CA PHE A 112 5.43 2.61 5.39
C PHE A 112 4.01 2.98 5.83
N ALA A 113 3.43 2.22 6.77
CA ALA A 113 2.10 2.52 7.32
C ALA A 113 2.07 3.88 8.05
N GLU A 114 3.11 4.21 8.82
CA GLU A 114 3.29 5.51 9.46
C GLU A 114 3.31 6.64 8.44
N GLY A 115 4.01 6.46 7.32
CA GLY A 115 4.02 7.39 6.20
C GLY A 115 2.62 7.72 5.69
N ILE A 116 1.78 6.70 5.51
CA ILE A 116 0.38 6.88 5.10
C ILE A 116 -0.39 7.68 6.16
N MET A 117 -0.26 7.31 7.43
CA MET A 117 -0.97 7.97 8.53
C MET A 117 -0.58 9.44 8.68
N LEU A 118 0.72 9.74 8.62
CA LEU A 118 1.24 11.10 8.69
C LEU A 118 0.79 11.94 7.49
N GLY A 119 0.85 11.37 6.28
CA GLY A 119 0.35 12.01 5.06
C GLY A 119 -1.16 12.26 5.08
N ALA A 120 -1.92 11.48 5.85
CA ALA A 120 -3.37 11.62 6.03
C ALA A 120 -3.75 12.63 7.13
N TYR A 121 -2.80 13.06 7.97
CA TYR A 121 -3.09 13.97 9.06
C TYR A 121 -3.38 15.39 8.56
N GLN A 122 -4.52 15.96 8.96
CA GLN A 122 -4.90 17.32 8.57
C GLN A 122 -5.39 18.15 9.74
N PHE A 123 -4.79 19.34 9.89
CA PHE A 123 -5.21 20.34 10.85
C PHE A 123 -6.18 21.34 10.20
N PHE A 124 -7.48 21.18 10.48
CA PHE A 124 -8.58 21.93 9.87
C PHE A 124 -9.17 23.16 10.60
N PRO A 125 -8.85 23.51 11.87
CA PRO A 125 -9.60 24.55 12.58
C PRO A 125 -9.79 25.87 11.82
N PHE A 126 -8.77 26.34 11.09
CA PHE A 126 -8.74 27.67 10.47
C PHE A 126 -8.93 27.70 8.95
N LYS A 127 -9.15 26.56 8.29
CA LYS A 127 -9.31 26.52 6.82
C LYS A 127 -10.76 26.81 6.42
N THR A 128 -10.98 27.66 5.44
CA THR A 128 -12.33 27.99 4.93
C THR A 128 -12.85 26.92 3.95
N ASP A 129 -11.97 26.20 3.24
CA ASP A 129 -12.29 25.12 2.29
C ASP A 129 -12.17 23.71 2.90
N LYS A 130 -12.74 23.47 4.09
CA LYS A 130 -12.54 22.21 4.85
C LYS A 130 -12.97 20.95 4.08
N ILE A 131 -14.08 21.04 3.32
CA ILE A 131 -14.75 19.89 2.72
C ILE A 131 -13.99 19.35 1.49
N LYS A 132 -13.38 20.21 0.67
CA LYS A 132 -12.74 19.79 -0.59
C LYS A 132 -11.41 19.06 -0.39
N LYS A 133 -10.75 19.25 0.76
CA LYS A 133 -9.42 18.70 1.04
C LYS A 133 -9.43 17.60 2.10
N GLN A 134 -10.58 17.25 2.66
CA GLN A 134 -10.68 16.24 3.70
C GLN A 134 -10.22 14.88 3.17
N HIS A 135 -9.24 14.25 3.83
CA HIS A 135 -8.85 12.88 3.50
C HIS A 135 -10.01 11.92 3.73
N THR A 136 -10.08 10.90 2.89
CA THR A 136 -11.10 9.84 2.93
C THR A 136 -10.63 8.57 3.62
N LEU A 137 -9.34 8.48 3.97
CA LEU A 137 -8.76 7.31 4.61
C LEU A 137 -9.38 7.09 6.00
N GLU A 138 -9.99 5.93 6.19
CA GLU A 138 -10.65 5.49 7.41
C GLU A 138 -9.89 4.34 8.08
N THR A 139 -9.37 3.40 7.28
CA THR A 139 -8.75 2.16 7.80
C THR A 139 -7.45 1.81 7.07
N ILE A 140 -6.44 1.39 7.83
CA ILE A 140 -5.24 0.71 7.32
C ILE A 140 -5.20 -0.69 7.94
N ILE A 141 -5.09 -1.73 7.11
CA ILE A 141 -4.95 -3.12 7.52
C ILE A 141 -3.56 -3.59 7.12
N LEU A 142 -2.78 -4.11 8.07
CA LEU A 142 -1.46 -4.68 7.81
C LEU A 142 -1.58 -6.21 7.70
N GLN A 143 -1.20 -6.75 6.56
CA GLN A 143 -1.04 -8.17 6.31
C GLN A 143 0.45 -8.41 6.02
N ASN A 144 1.18 -8.88 7.01
CA ASN A 144 2.59 -9.18 6.86
C ASN A 144 2.81 -10.65 7.25
N ALA A 145 3.52 -11.40 6.41
CA ALA A 145 3.91 -12.78 6.75
C ALA A 145 4.76 -12.83 8.04
N ALA A 146 5.49 -11.76 8.36
CA ALA A 146 6.30 -11.62 9.57
C ALA A 146 5.56 -11.02 10.79
N ILE A 147 4.31 -10.58 10.62
CA ILE A 147 3.45 -10.15 11.75
C ILE A 147 2.50 -11.31 12.04
N GLY A 148 3.05 -12.31 12.74
CA GLY A 148 2.31 -13.34 13.49
C GLY A 148 2.40 -13.06 14.97
#